data_AF-A0A6B2PWH5-F1
#
_entry.id   AF-A0A6B2PWH5-F1
#
_cell.length_a   1.000
_cell.length_b   1.000
_cell.length_c   1.000
_cell.angle_alpha   90.00
_cell.angle_beta   90.00
_cell.angle_gamma   90.00
#
_symmetry.space_group_name_H-M   'P 1'
#
loop_
_entity.id
_entity.type
_entity.pdbx_description
1 polymer ?
#
loop_
_entity_poly.entity_id
_entity_poly.type
_entity_poly.pdbx_seq_one_letter_code
_entity_poly.pdbx_strand_id
1 'polypeptide(L)'
;SERGADGFSKTEQEQYRVLRLEQEGNGEYIYSVQVYTKGEKGNWVGGEKKFPTDYNGNFWTYIPFTFVGAIDNSEEIKKPPLLPLANLNLAHYRDSADFQESVFYMGQPQYYAKGVNWEWYDQAKKRGIYIGAKVLLPLPENGGLGIVQADPNTLAREAMKDKWEKMKEMGARLIEKGSGSKKTATEANSDDAVQHSVLSLCVVNMNEALSAALRWAAKFVTPNVDVLTKDDLMFEISQEFNKQGYLAELARQLFEAALQGRSSFKSWWEYNQTGMFPKQKYEEELQNVEAEQDGTLNQKVE
;
A
#
# COMPACT_ATOMS: atom_id res chain seq x y z
N SER A 1 39.68 14.20 -14.01
CA SER A 1 38.60 13.21 -14.21
C SER A 1 39.21 11.94 -14.77
N GLU A 2 39.08 10.83 -14.07
CA GLU A 2 39.44 9.51 -14.62
C GLU A 2 38.39 9.15 -15.68
N ARG A 3 38.83 8.93 -16.93
CA ARG A 3 37.96 8.52 -18.02
C ARG A 3 37.61 7.04 -17.87
N GLY A 4 36.31 6.72 -17.89
CA GLY A 4 35.84 5.35 -18.06
C GLY A 4 36.16 4.81 -19.46
N ALA A 5 36.09 3.49 -19.62
CA ALA A 5 36.42 2.79 -20.87
C ALA A 5 35.51 3.17 -22.07
N ASP A 6 34.37 3.82 -21.81
CA ASP A 6 33.43 4.37 -22.79
C ASP A 6 33.69 5.85 -23.14
N GLY A 7 34.71 6.47 -22.54
CA GLY A 7 35.04 7.88 -22.71
C GLY A 7 34.25 8.84 -21.83
N PHE A 8 33.32 8.35 -21.01
CA PHE A 8 32.55 9.14 -20.06
C PHE A 8 33.09 8.97 -18.64
N SER A 9 32.95 10.01 -17.82
CA SER A 9 33.32 9.97 -16.40
C SER A 9 32.18 10.55 -15.59
N LYS A 10 31.66 9.78 -14.63
CA LYS A 10 30.64 10.26 -13.68
C LYS A 10 31.35 10.87 -12.48
N THR A 11 31.08 12.13 -12.19
CA THR A 11 31.57 12.81 -10.98
C THR A 11 30.39 13.25 -10.15
N GLU A 12 30.33 12.82 -8.89
CA GLU A 12 29.33 13.28 -7.93
C GLU A 12 29.80 14.60 -7.32
N GLN A 13 28.93 15.61 -7.34
CA GLN A 13 29.19 16.91 -6.74
C GLN A 13 28.03 17.29 -5.84
N GLU A 14 28.33 17.72 -4.61
CA GLU A 14 27.34 18.24 -3.68
C GLU A 14 26.89 19.64 -4.14
N GLN A 15 25.58 19.80 -4.37
CA GLN A 15 24.97 21.08 -4.72
C GLN A 15 23.75 21.33 -3.84
N TYR A 16 23.60 22.55 -3.35
CA TYR A 16 22.39 22.98 -2.64
C TYR A 16 21.59 23.93 -3.53
N ARG A 17 20.34 23.58 -3.82
CA ARG A 17 19.39 24.49 -4.47
C ARG A 17 18.55 25.15 -3.39
N VAL A 18 18.70 26.46 -3.24
CA VAL A 18 17.98 27.26 -2.25
C VAL A 18 16.87 28.02 -2.96
N LEU A 19 15.65 27.83 -2.48
CA LEU A 19 14.42 28.47 -2.94
C LEU A 19 14.03 29.54 -1.93
N ARG A 20 13.85 30.79 -2.36
CA ARG A 20 13.49 31.90 -1.46
C ARG A 20 12.35 32.73 -2.03
N LEU A 21 11.52 33.26 -1.14
CA LEU A 21 10.62 34.37 -1.43
C LEU A 21 11.28 35.64 -0.90
N GLU A 22 11.70 36.51 -1.80
CA GLU A 22 12.32 37.80 -1.46
C GLU A 22 11.23 38.88 -1.51
N GLN A 23 11.16 39.71 -0.48
CA GLN A 23 10.17 40.77 -0.40
C GLN A 23 10.65 41.96 -1.24
N GLU A 24 9.85 42.38 -2.21
CA GLU A 24 10.08 43.61 -2.96
C GLU A 24 9.51 44.80 -2.17
N GLY A 25 10.04 46.01 -2.42
CA GLY A 25 9.70 47.23 -1.67
C GLY A 25 8.21 47.61 -1.65
N ASN A 26 7.38 46.98 -2.49
CA ASN A 26 5.94 47.18 -2.57
C ASN A 26 5.12 46.17 -1.74
N GLY A 27 5.77 45.27 -0.99
CA GLY A 27 5.09 44.23 -0.19
C GLY A 27 4.74 42.95 -0.96
N GLU A 28 5.08 42.88 -2.24
CA GLU A 28 4.97 41.65 -3.04
C GLU A 28 6.18 40.73 -2.80
N TYR A 29 5.96 39.42 -2.85
CA TYR A 29 7.03 38.43 -2.73
C TYR A 29 7.41 37.92 -4.12
N ILE A 30 8.71 37.82 -4.38
CA ILE A 30 9.26 37.31 -5.64
C ILE A 30 10.05 36.03 -5.37
N TYR A 31 9.73 34.98 -6.11
CA TYR A 31 10.46 33.72 -6.08
C TYR A 31 11.84 33.84 -6.73
N SER A 32 12.88 33.46 -5.98
CA SER A 32 14.26 33.36 -6.46
C SER A 32 14.84 31.96 -6.23
N VAL A 33 15.67 31.55 -7.19
CA VAL A 33 16.40 30.28 -7.17
C VAL A 33 17.89 30.57 -7.18
N GLN A 34 18.62 30.01 -6.21
CA GLN A 34 20.07 30.09 -6.15
C GLN A 34 20.68 28.71 -5.94
N VAL A 35 21.66 28.34 -6.77
CA VAL A 35 22.39 27.07 -6.65
C VAL A 35 23.75 27.35 -6.04
N TYR A 36 24.04 26.72 -4.91
CA TYR A 36 25.32 26.76 -4.23
C TYR A 36 26.12 25.51 -4.58
N THR A 37 27.36 25.71 -5.00
CA THR A 37 28.30 24.63 -5.32
C THR A 37 29.47 24.69 -4.35
N LYS A 38 30.06 23.53 -4.05
CA LYS A 38 31.23 23.43 -3.16
C LYS A 38 32.46 23.95 -3.90
N GLY A 39 33.01 25.08 -3.47
CA GLY A 39 34.25 25.62 -4.00
C GLY A 39 35.48 24.83 -3.53
N GLU A 40 36.61 25.02 -4.19
CA GLU A 40 37.88 24.29 -3.94
C GLU A 40 38.43 24.40 -2.50
N LYS A 41 37.94 25.35 -1.70
CA LYS A 41 38.35 25.59 -0.30
C LYS A 41 37.29 25.22 0.75
N GLY A 42 36.25 24.46 0.36
CA GLY A 42 35.16 24.08 1.27
C GLY A 42 34.15 25.20 1.57
N ASN A 43 34.31 26.38 0.95
CA ASN A 43 33.31 27.45 0.99
C ASN A 43 32.22 27.20 -0.07
N TRP A 44 30.97 27.37 0.31
CA TRP A 44 29.82 27.31 -0.60
C TRP A 44 29.78 28.58 -1.44
N VAL A 45 30.01 28.44 -2.75
CA VAL A 45 29.90 29.56 -3.69
C VAL A 45 28.49 29.54 -4.25
N GLY A 46 27.70 30.57 -3.91
CA GLY A 46 26.40 30.79 -4.49
C GLY A 46 26.53 31.28 -5.92
N GLY A 47 25.93 30.57 -6.87
CA GLY A 47 25.80 31.05 -8.24
C GLY A 47 24.85 32.25 -8.35
N GLU A 48 24.63 32.71 -9.58
CA GLU A 48 23.69 33.79 -9.87
C GLU A 48 22.27 33.46 -9.40
N LYS A 49 21.61 34.45 -8.80
CA LYS A 49 20.18 34.35 -8.48
C LYS A 49 19.38 34.43 -9.76
N LYS A 50 18.51 33.44 -9.98
CA LYS A 50 17.56 33.43 -11.08
C LYS A 50 16.16 33.73 -10.55
N PHE A 51 15.43 34.55 -11.27
CA PHE A 51 14.03 34.89 -10.98
C PHE A 51 13.17 34.28 -12.09
N PRO A 52 12.59 33.08 -11.88
CA PRO A 52 11.74 32.46 -12.89
C PRO A 52 10.49 33.30 -13.12
N THR A 53 10.15 33.50 -14.40
CA THR A 53 8.90 34.14 -14.82
C THR A 53 7.92 33.08 -15.31
N ASP A 54 6.62 33.36 -15.23
CA ASP A 54 5.61 32.58 -15.93
C ASP A 54 5.65 32.83 -17.46
N TYR A 55 4.77 32.17 -18.21
CA TYR A 55 4.63 32.37 -19.66
C TYR A 55 4.36 33.85 -20.03
N ASN A 56 3.65 34.58 -19.17
CA ASN A 56 3.28 35.98 -19.38
C ASN A 56 4.39 36.97 -18.98
N GLY A 57 5.52 36.49 -18.45
CA GLY A 57 6.62 37.33 -17.96
C GLY A 57 6.44 37.83 -16.53
N ASN A 58 5.40 37.41 -15.80
CA ASN A 58 5.18 37.79 -14.41
C ASN A 58 6.04 36.94 -13.47
N PHE A 59 6.47 37.54 -12.36
CA PHE A 59 7.17 36.82 -11.30
C PHE A 59 6.21 35.96 -10.47
N TRP A 60 6.75 34.88 -9.88
CA TRP A 60 6.00 34.01 -8.99
C TRP A 60 5.95 34.58 -7.58
N THR A 61 4.75 34.61 -6.99
CA THR A 61 4.49 35.08 -5.62
C THR A 61 4.57 33.99 -4.55
N TYR A 62 4.74 32.73 -4.98
CA TYR A 62 4.88 31.55 -4.12
C TYR A 62 5.94 30.61 -4.70
N ILE A 63 6.43 29.68 -3.88
CA ILE A 63 7.41 28.68 -4.31
C ILE A 63 6.67 27.50 -4.96
N PRO A 64 6.89 27.19 -6.26
CA PRO A 64 6.28 26.05 -6.93
C PRO A 64 7.01 24.75 -6.55
N PHE A 65 6.90 24.37 -5.28
CA PHE A 65 7.49 23.17 -4.72
C PHE A 65 6.52 22.56 -3.71
N THR A 66 6.35 21.24 -3.76
CA THR A 66 5.56 20.49 -2.78
C THR A 66 6.31 19.23 -2.40
N PHE A 67 6.16 18.81 -1.15
CA PHE A 67 6.55 17.47 -0.75
C PHE A 67 5.47 16.48 -1.19
N VAL A 68 5.86 15.22 -1.37
CA VAL A 68 4.93 14.12 -1.66
C VAL A 68 5.15 13.05 -0.61
N GLY A 69 4.18 12.89 0.28
CA GLY A 69 4.28 11.94 1.39
C GLY A 69 3.11 10.95 1.45
N ALA A 70 3.36 9.82 2.12
CA ALA A 70 2.39 8.72 2.21
C ALA A 70 1.20 9.01 3.13
N ILE A 71 1.35 9.96 4.06
CA ILE A 71 0.29 10.31 5.04
C ILE A 71 -0.19 11.73 4.80
N ASP A 72 0.74 12.68 4.64
CA ASP A 72 0.46 14.03 4.15
C ASP A 72 1.67 14.54 3.34
N ASN A 73 1.49 15.71 2.72
CA ASN A 73 2.51 16.40 1.94
C ASN A 73 3.34 17.39 2.78
N SER A 74 3.66 17.03 4.03
CA SER A 74 4.54 17.80 4.91
C SER A 74 6.02 17.45 4.70
N GLU A 75 6.91 18.30 5.22
CA GLU A 75 8.36 18.07 5.23
C GLU A 75 8.81 16.94 6.17
N GLU A 76 7.91 16.44 7.03
CA GLU A 76 8.26 15.46 8.05
C GLU A 76 8.52 14.06 7.45
N ILE A 77 9.62 13.43 7.87
CA ILE A 77 9.92 12.04 7.49
C ILE A 77 9.03 11.12 8.32
N LYS A 78 7.96 10.63 7.70
CA LYS A 78 7.01 9.70 8.33
C LYS A 78 7.40 8.25 8.12
N LYS A 79 6.94 7.40 9.05
CA LYS A 79 7.18 5.95 8.96
C LYS A 79 6.43 5.35 7.76
N PRO A 80 7.06 4.44 6.99
CA PRO A 80 6.41 3.80 5.86
C PRO A 80 5.15 3.01 6.30
N PRO A 81 4.03 3.11 5.58
CA PRO A 81 2.77 2.45 5.96
C PRO A 81 2.86 0.92 5.99
N LEU A 82 3.76 0.33 5.19
CA LEU A 82 3.99 -1.12 5.14
C LEU A 82 4.95 -1.65 6.22
N LEU A 83 5.60 -0.77 7.00
CA LEU A 83 6.60 -1.16 7.98
C LEU A 83 6.06 -2.14 9.05
N PRO A 84 4.84 -1.95 9.62
CA PRO A 84 4.28 -2.90 10.59
C PRO A 84 4.07 -4.29 9.99
N LEU A 85 3.61 -4.36 8.74
CA LEU A 85 3.38 -5.62 8.03
C LEU A 85 4.71 -6.34 7.74
N ALA A 86 5.74 -5.60 7.32
CA ALA A 86 7.07 -6.16 7.10
C ALA A 86 7.68 -6.73 8.39
N ASN A 87 7.54 -6.02 9.52
CA ASN A 87 8.00 -6.50 10.82
C ASN A 87 7.25 -7.75 11.28
N LEU A 88 5.93 -7.83 11.03
CA LEU A 88 5.15 -9.01 11.37
C LEU A 88 5.52 -10.21 10.48
N ASN A 89 5.75 -10.00 9.19
CA ASN A 89 6.26 -11.02 8.27
C ASN A 89 7.60 -11.60 8.76
N LEU A 90 8.51 -10.75 9.23
CA LEU A 90 9.79 -11.20 9.79
C LEU A 90 9.59 -12.04 11.06
N ALA A 91 8.67 -11.62 11.94
CA ALA A 91 8.34 -12.40 13.14
C ALA A 91 7.68 -13.75 12.79
N HIS A 92 6.80 -13.77 11.78
CA HIS A 92 6.19 -15.00 11.27
C HIS A 92 7.25 -15.95 10.66
N TYR A 93 8.24 -15.41 9.94
CA TYR A 93 9.35 -16.20 9.41
C TYR A 93 10.18 -16.87 10.51
N ARG A 94 10.51 -16.14 11.59
CA ARG A 94 11.26 -16.69 12.74
C ARG A 94 10.53 -17.86 13.39
N ASP A 95 9.25 -17.69 13.69
CA ASP A 95 8.45 -18.80 14.23
C ASP A 95 8.41 -19.99 13.27
N SER A 96 8.35 -19.74 11.95
CA SER A 96 8.37 -20.80 10.95
C SER A 96 9.68 -21.58 10.97
N ALA A 97 10.81 -20.91 11.17
CA ALA A 97 12.10 -21.56 11.33
C ALA A 97 12.13 -22.42 12.61
N ASP A 98 11.70 -21.87 13.75
CA ASP A 98 11.68 -22.60 15.03
C ASP A 98 10.77 -23.83 14.97
N PHE A 99 9.62 -23.73 14.30
CA PHE A 99 8.73 -24.87 14.09
C PHE A 99 9.37 -25.93 13.19
N GLN A 100 10.02 -25.55 12.09
CA GLN A 100 10.70 -26.52 11.22
C GLN A 100 11.86 -27.20 11.94
N GLU A 101 12.62 -26.47 12.75
CA GLU A 101 13.66 -27.04 13.60
C GLU A 101 13.09 -28.03 14.62
N SER A 102 12.02 -27.64 15.31
CA SER A 102 11.30 -28.51 16.25
C SER A 102 10.77 -29.78 15.57
N VAL A 103 10.15 -29.66 14.39
CA VAL A 103 9.70 -30.81 13.59
C VAL A 103 10.86 -31.69 13.18
N PHE A 104 12.01 -31.13 12.80
CA PHE A 104 13.18 -31.89 12.40
C PHE A 104 13.79 -32.70 13.55
N TYR A 105 13.97 -32.10 14.73
CA TYR A 105 14.56 -32.79 15.89
C TYR A 105 13.57 -33.71 16.59
N MET A 106 12.34 -33.25 16.84
CA MET A 106 11.33 -34.01 17.57
C MET A 106 10.57 -35.02 16.70
N GLY A 107 10.61 -34.85 15.37
CA GLY A 107 10.05 -35.80 14.42
C GLY A 107 10.90 -37.05 14.23
N GLN A 108 12.14 -37.06 14.73
CA GLN A 108 13.00 -38.25 14.71
C GLN A 108 12.68 -39.12 15.93
N PRO A 109 12.21 -40.37 15.74
CA PRO A 109 11.90 -41.26 16.85
C PRO A 109 13.18 -41.61 17.62
N GLN A 110 13.19 -41.37 18.93
CA GLN A 110 14.31 -41.73 19.77
C GLN A 110 14.05 -43.08 20.46
N TYR A 111 14.95 -44.03 20.25
CA TYR A 111 14.88 -45.33 20.92
C TYR A 111 15.44 -45.23 22.33
N TYR A 112 14.79 -45.91 23.26
CA TYR A 112 15.31 -46.11 24.60
C TYR A 112 15.25 -47.59 24.97
N ALA A 113 16.24 -48.03 25.76
CA ALA A 113 16.28 -49.36 26.33
C ALA A 113 16.19 -49.27 27.87
N LYS A 114 15.35 -50.09 28.47
CA LYS A 114 15.23 -50.28 29.94
C LYS A 114 15.85 -51.62 30.32
N GLY A 115 16.39 -51.72 31.53
CA GLY A 115 16.91 -53.00 32.08
C GLY A 115 18.26 -53.45 31.50
N VAL A 116 19.05 -52.53 30.94
CA VAL A 116 20.37 -52.83 30.37
C VAL A 116 21.48 -52.78 31.43
N ASN A 117 22.38 -53.76 31.42
CA ASN A 117 23.55 -53.81 32.29
C ASN A 117 24.79 -53.19 31.61
N TRP A 118 25.82 -52.88 32.39
CA TRP A 118 27.05 -52.26 31.87
C TRP A 118 27.82 -53.15 30.88
N GLU A 119 27.78 -54.47 31.05
CA GLU A 119 28.40 -55.42 30.12
C GLU A 119 27.73 -55.40 28.73
N TRP A 120 26.40 -55.36 28.69
CA TRP A 120 25.64 -55.24 27.46
C TRP A 120 25.92 -53.91 26.77
N TYR A 121 26.01 -52.82 27.52
CA TYR A 121 26.34 -51.50 26.97
C TYR A 121 27.72 -51.48 26.29
N ASP A 122 28.76 -52.05 26.91
CA ASP A 122 30.11 -52.09 26.32
C ASP A 122 30.16 -53.00 25.07
N GLN A 123 29.44 -54.12 25.07
CA GLN A 123 29.31 -54.99 23.90
C GLN A 123 28.51 -54.33 22.75
N ALA A 124 27.42 -53.63 23.09
CA ALA A 124 26.58 -52.92 22.14
C ALA A 124 27.33 -51.75 21.49
N LYS A 125 28.15 -51.02 22.26
CA LYS A 125 29.01 -49.94 21.77
C LYS A 125 30.10 -50.45 20.82
N LYS A 126 30.70 -51.62 21.11
CA LYS A 126 31.74 -52.25 20.26
C LYS A 126 31.19 -52.81 18.95
N ARG A 127 29.97 -53.35 18.93
CA ARG A 127 29.35 -53.90 17.71
C ARG A 127 28.63 -52.86 16.85
N GLY A 128 28.27 -51.72 17.43
CA GLY A 128 27.32 -50.79 16.83
C GLY A 128 25.89 -51.33 16.94
N ILE A 129 24.98 -50.48 17.43
CA ILE A 129 23.58 -50.85 17.61
C ILE A 129 22.85 -50.62 16.29
N TYR A 130 22.40 -51.69 15.64
CA TYR A 130 21.55 -51.61 14.45
C TYR A 130 20.12 -52.02 14.83
N ILE A 131 19.17 -51.13 14.58
CA ILE A 131 17.74 -51.35 14.81
C ILE A 131 17.05 -51.41 13.45
N GLY A 132 16.42 -52.52 13.13
CA GLY A 132 15.71 -52.70 11.87
C GLY A 132 14.83 -53.95 11.87
N ALA A 133 13.87 -54.02 10.95
CA ALA A 133 12.85 -55.07 10.93
C ALA A 133 13.38 -56.51 10.78
N LYS A 134 14.62 -56.68 10.32
CA LYS A 134 15.26 -58.00 10.10
C LYS A 134 16.34 -58.33 11.13
N VAL A 135 16.58 -57.46 12.11
CA VAL A 135 17.67 -57.62 13.07
C VAL A 135 17.11 -57.75 14.48
N LEU A 136 17.39 -58.89 15.11
CA LEU A 136 17.05 -59.15 16.50
C LEU A 136 18.00 -58.36 17.40
N LEU A 137 17.45 -57.51 18.27
CA LEU A 137 18.21 -56.83 19.31
C LEU A 137 18.12 -57.65 20.61
N PRO A 138 19.16 -58.41 21.01
CA PRO A 138 19.12 -59.17 22.25
C PRO A 138 19.14 -58.21 23.43
N LEU A 139 18.16 -58.31 24.33
CA LEU A 139 18.08 -57.52 25.57
C LEU A 139 18.24 -58.47 26.78
N PRO A 140 18.74 -57.98 27.93
CA PRO A 140 18.82 -58.78 29.16
C PRO A 140 17.44 -59.21 29.70
N GLU A 141 17.42 -60.08 30.70
CA GLU A 141 16.20 -60.50 31.39
C GLU A 141 15.49 -59.28 32.01
N ASN A 142 14.19 -59.07 31.71
CA ASN A 142 13.41 -57.85 31.96
C ASN A 142 13.79 -56.60 31.17
N GLY A 143 14.61 -56.73 30.12
CA GLY A 143 14.94 -55.65 29.20
C GLY A 143 13.79 -55.30 28.26
N GLY A 144 13.56 -54.01 28.04
CA GLY A 144 12.51 -53.52 27.14
C GLY A 144 13.02 -52.42 26.22
N LEU A 145 12.67 -52.49 24.94
CA LEU A 145 12.95 -51.44 23.96
C LEU A 145 11.64 -50.68 23.67
N GLY A 146 11.71 -49.36 23.69
CA GLY A 146 10.60 -48.50 23.30
C GLY A 146 11.06 -47.37 22.41
N ILE A 147 10.11 -46.77 21.71
CA ILE A 147 10.29 -45.51 21.00
C ILE A 147 9.67 -44.42 21.88
N VAL A 148 10.45 -43.40 22.23
CA VAL A 148 9.88 -42.15 22.72
C VAL A 148 9.60 -41.28 21.50
N GLN A 149 8.34 -40.95 21.29
CA GLN A 149 7.93 -39.91 20.37
C GLN A 149 7.51 -38.72 21.22
N ALA A 150 7.97 -37.51 20.85
CA ALA A 150 7.51 -36.30 21.51
C ALA A 150 6.02 -36.07 21.22
N ASP A 151 5.28 -35.60 22.22
CA ASP A 151 3.91 -35.14 22.01
C ASP A 151 3.88 -33.97 21.00
N PRO A 152 2.79 -33.78 20.24
CA PRO A 152 2.70 -32.69 19.27
C PRO A 152 2.94 -31.32 19.93
N ASN A 153 4.05 -30.66 19.60
CA ASN A 153 4.30 -29.30 20.03
C ASN A 153 3.51 -28.32 19.13
N THR A 154 2.34 -27.87 19.60
CA THR A 154 1.46 -26.98 18.83
C THR A 154 1.76 -25.49 19.05
N LEU A 155 2.54 -25.12 20.07
CA LEU A 155 2.74 -23.72 20.47
C LEU A 155 3.29 -22.84 19.34
N ALA A 156 4.36 -23.27 18.67
CA ALA A 156 4.95 -22.52 17.56
C ALA A 156 4.01 -22.42 16.35
N ARG A 157 3.20 -23.45 16.12
CA ARG A 157 2.22 -23.49 15.02
C ARG A 157 1.03 -22.56 15.31
N GLU A 158 0.55 -22.53 16.54
CA GLU A 158 -0.53 -21.64 16.98
C GLU A 158 -0.07 -20.17 16.91
N ALA A 159 1.12 -19.86 17.43
CA ALA A 159 1.70 -18.52 17.32
C ALA A 159 1.84 -18.04 15.86
N MET A 160 2.20 -18.94 14.94
CA MET A 160 2.22 -18.66 13.51
C MET A 160 0.84 -18.35 12.93
N LYS A 161 -0.18 -19.15 13.27
CA LYS A 161 -1.55 -18.92 12.83
C LYS A 161 -2.07 -17.57 13.32
N ASP A 162 -1.84 -17.24 14.59
CA ASP A 162 -2.24 -15.95 15.16
C ASP A 162 -1.57 -14.78 14.45
N LYS A 163 -0.28 -14.91 14.12
CA LYS A 163 0.46 -13.91 13.33
C LYS A 163 -0.08 -13.83 11.90
N TRP A 164 -0.42 -14.94 11.27
CA TRP A 164 -1.05 -14.98 9.96
C TRP A 164 -2.41 -14.29 9.93
N GLU A 165 -3.27 -14.54 10.91
CA GLU A 165 -4.57 -13.87 11.03
C GLU A 165 -4.40 -12.36 11.23
N LYS A 166 -3.46 -11.94 12.08
CA LYS A 166 -3.10 -10.52 12.24
C LYS A 166 -2.56 -9.89 10.95
N MET A 167 -1.75 -10.62 10.17
CA MET A 167 -1.28 -10.15 8.86
C MET A 167 -2.42 -9.98 7.87
N LYS A 168 -3.37 -10.92 7.86
CA LYS A 168 -4.58 -10.82 7.04
C LYS A 168 -5.43 -9.61 7.42
N GLU A 169 -5.65 -9.37 8.72
CA GLU A 169 -6.39 -8.21 9.21
C GLU A 169 -5.70 -6.89 8.85
N MET A 170 -4.37 -6.80 9.06
CA MET A 170 -3.62 -5.60 8.67
C MET A 170 -3.58 -5.38 7.16
N GLY A 171 -3.45 -6.46 6.37
CA GLY A 171 -3.55 -6.40 4.92
C GLY A 171 -4.93 -5.94 4.46
N ALA A 172 -5.99 -6.44 5.09
CA ALA A 172 -7.35 -5.98 4.87
C ALA A 172 -7.46 -4.48 5.19
N ARG A 173 -6.99 -4.00 6.35
CA ARG A 173 -7.00 -2.56 6.71
C ARG A 173 -6.22 -1.65 5.74
N LEU A 174 -5.25 -2.17 4.99
CA LEU A 174 -4.55 -1.38 3.95
C LEU A 174 -5.44 -1.09 2.73
N ILE A 175 -6.41 -1.97 2.46
CA ILE A 175 -7.27 -1.94 1.27
C ILE A 175 -8.70 -1.49 1.62
N GLU A 176 -9.24 -2.06 2.69
CA GLU A 176 -10.54 -1.74 3.24
C GLU A 176 -10.51 -0.33 3.82
N LYS A 177 -11.53 0.45 3.46
CA LYS A 177 -11.86 1.69 4.15
C LYS A 177 -12.13 1.34 5.61
N GLY A 178 -11.51 2.07 6.54
CA GLY A 178 -11.54 1.75 7.96
C GLY A 178 -12.97 1.60 8.45
N SER A 179 -13.46 0.37 8.61
CA SER A 179 -14.85 0.09 8.92
C SER A 179 -15.19 0.57 10.33
N GLY A 180 -15.60 1.84 10.41
CA GLY A 180 -16.38 2.36 11.51
C GLY A 180 -17.62 1.48 11.60
N SER A 181 -17.68 0.71 12.68
CA SER A 181 -18.83 -0.09 13.11
C SER A 181 -20.17 0.49 12.64
N LYS A 182 -21.00 -0.34 11.99
CA LYS A 182 -22.41 -0.08 11.59
C LYS A 182 -23.03 1.11 12.32
N LYS A 183 -23.12 2.25 11.63
CA LYS A 183 -23.84 3.42 12.12
C LYS A 183 -24.69 4.03 10.99
N THR A 184 -25.79 4.65 11.43
CA THR A 184 -26.94 5.10 10.66
C THR A 184 -26.59 5.99 9.46
N ALA A 185 -27.37 5.87 8.38
CA ALA A 185 -27.15 6.49 7.06
C ALA A 185 -26.83 8.00 7.04
N THR A 186 -27.20 8.74 8.10
CA THR A 186 -26.91 10.17 8.21
C THR A 186 -25.45 10.47 8.63
N GLU A 187 -24.77 9.54 9.31
CA GLU A 187 -23.34 9.68 9.65
C GLU A 187 -22.42 9.24 8.50
N ALA A 188 -22.90 8.42 7.56
CA ALA A 188 -22.12 7.94 6.41
C ALA A 188 -21.64 9.08 5.49
N ASN A 189 -22.45 10.12 5.29
CA ASN A 189 -22.07 11.27 4.46
C ASN A 189 -20.99 12.17 5.10
N SER A 190 -20.81 12.13 6.42
CA SER A 190 -19.70 12.83 7.07
C SER A 190 -18.43 11.98 7.13
N ASP A 191 -18.56 10.65 7.21
CA ASP A 191 -17.43 9.73 7.25
C ASP A 191 -16.88 9.38 5.86
N ASP A 192 -17.65 9.53 4.76
CA ASP A 192 -17.14 9.31 3.40
C ASP A 192 -15.95 10.22 3.04
N ALA A 193 -15.82 11.37 3.72
CA ALA A 193 -14.66 12.27 3.61
C ALA A 193 -13.43 11.80 4.43
N VAL A 194 -13.59 10.82 5.33
CA VAL A 194 -12.57 10.36 6.30
C VAL A 194 -12.19 8.88 6.10
N GLN A 195 -12.99 8.14 5.33
CA GLN A 195 -12.85 6.70 5.08
C GLN A 195 -11.84 6.37 3.97
N HIS A 196 -10.62 6.90 4.04
CA HIS A 196 -9.53 6.47 3.14
C HIS A 196 -8.82 5.25 3.73
N SER A 197 -8.68 4.18 2.93
CA SER A 197 -7.67 3.16 3.22
C SER A 197 -6.28 3.79 3.17
N VAL A 198 -5.29 3.19 3.84
CA VAL A 198 -3.92 3.76 3.86
C VAL A 198 -3.38 3.95 2.44
N LEU A 199 -3.71 3.03 1.53
CA LEU A 199 -3.34 3.13 0.11
C LEU A 199 -4.10 4.25 -0.60
N SER A 200 -5.40 4.41 -0.33
CA SER A 200 -6.20 5.50 -0.89
C SER A 200 -5.64 6.86 -0.49
N LEU A 201 -5.23 7.03 0.77
CA LEU A 201 -4.60 8.26 1.24
C LEU A 201 -3.29 8.57 0.50
N CYS A 202 -2.44 7.56 0.29
CA CYS A 202 -1.20 7.74 -0.49
C CYS A 202 -1.49 8.23 -1.92
N VAL A 203 -2.56 7.70 -2.53
CA VAL A 203 -2.95 8.08 -3.90
C VAL A 203 -3.58 9.46 -3.95
N VAL A 204 -4.38 9.86 -2.95
CA VAL A 204 -4.87 11.24 -2.82
C VAL A 204 -3.71 12.22 -2.78
N ASN A 205 -2.74 11.98 -1.88
CA ASN A 205 -1.58 12.87 -1.73
C ASN A 205 -0.76 12.97 -3.03
N MET A 206 -0.61 11.86 -3.74
CA MET A 206 0.07 11.81 -5.04
C MET A 206 -0.72 12.56 -6.12
N ASN A 207 -2.04 12.39 -6.19
CA ASN A 207 -2.91 13.09 -7.13
C ASN A 207 -2.86 14.60 -6.91
N GLU A 208 -2.95 15.06 -5.66
CA GLU A 208 -2.85 16.49 -5.32
C GLU A 208 -1.50 17.07 -5.71
N ALA A 209 -0.40 16.40 -5.33
CA ALA A 209 0.94 16.88 -5.60
C ALA A 209 1.27 16.90 -7.11
N LEU A 210 0.88 15.85 -7.85
CA LEU A 210 1.09 15.80 -9.29
C LEU A 210 0.20 16.80 -10.02
N SER A 211 -1.05 16.97 -9.60
CA SER A 211 -1.94 17.99 -10.17
C SER A 211 -1.38 19.41 -9.93
N ALA A 212 -0.82 19.69 -8.76
CA ALA A 212 -0.13 20.95 -8.48
C ALA A 212 1.12 21.12 -9.36
N ALA A 213 1.94 20.07 -9.50
CA ALA A 213 3.13 20.10 -10.35
C ALA A 213 2.80 20.32 -11.83
N LEU A 214 1.74 19.68 -12.34
CA LEU A 214 1.25 19.86 -13.71
C LEU A 214 0.71 21.27 -13.92
N ARG A 215 0.02 21.85 -12.93
CA ARG A 215 -0.40 23.26 -12.98
C ARG A 215 0.80 24.20 -13.05
N TRP A 216 1.85 23.93 -12.28
CA TRP A 216 3.07 24.74 -12.36
C TRP A 216 3.75 24.63 -13.72
N ALA A 217 3.86 23.41 -14.26
CA ALA A 217 4.41 23.19 -15.60
C ALA A 217 3.57 23.89 -16.69
N ALA A 218 2.24 23.79 -16.60
CA ALA A 218 1.32 24.49 -17.50
C ALA A 218 1.55 26.00 -17.45
N LYS A 219 1.74 26.58 -16.25
CA LYS A 219 1.97 28.02 -16.07
C LYS A 219 3.26 28.52 -16.76
N PHE A 220 4.22 27.65 -17.03
CA PHE A 220 5.41 27.99 -17.82
C PHE A 220 5.20 27.93 -19.34
N VAL A 221 4.26 27.10 -19.82
CA VAL A 221 4.14 26.77 -21.25
C VAL A 221 2.94 27.46 -21.91
N THR A 222 1.89 27.72 -21.15
CA THR A 222 0.60 28.17 -21.67
C THR A 222 0.24 29.54 -21.10
N PRO A 223 -0.30 30.47 -21.91
CA PRO A 223 -0.89 31.70 -21.41
C PRO A 223 -2.18 31.41 -20.63
N ASN A 224 -2.44 32.20 -19.58
CA ASN A 224 -3.72 32.22 -18.84
C ASN A 224 -4.14 30.89 -18.17
N VAL A 225 -3.21 30.18 -17.54
CA VAL A 225 -3.51 28.93 -16.80
C VAL A 225 -4.46 29.13 -15.63
N ASP A 226 -4.52 30.33 -15.06
CA ASP A 226 -5.45 30.67 -13.97
C ASP A 226 -6.93 30.65 -14.44
N VAL A 227 -7.18 30.61 -15.76
CA VAL A 227 -8.52 30.48 -16.36
C VAL A 227 -8.89 29.00 -16.59
N LEU A 228 -7.92 28.07 -16.58
CA LEU A 228 -8.25 26.65 -16.69
C LEU A 228 -8.93 26.18 -15.40
N THR A 229 -10.20 25.81 -15.55
CA THR A 229 -11.04 25.25 -14.51
C THR A 229 -10.38 24.03 -13.87
N LYS A 230 -10.77 23.73 -12.62
CA LYS A 230 -10.14 22.66 -11.85
C LYS A 230 -10.16 21.32 -12.60
N ASP A 231 -11.14 21.15 -13.48
CA ASP A 231 -11.45 19.96 -14.27
C ASP A 231 -10.59 19.71 -15.53
N ASP A 232 -9.96 20.73 -16.12
CA ASP A 232 -9.24 20.57 -17.40
C ASP A 232 -7.79 20.06 -17.26
N LEU A 233 -7.22 20.22 -16.06
CA LEU A 233 -5.85 19.80 -15.69
C LEU A 233 -5.92 18.92 -14.45
N MET A 234 -6.63 17.80 -14.55
CA MET A 234 -6.73 16.79 -13.49
C MET A 234 -5.86 15.60 -13.81
N PHE A 235 -4.92 15.32 -12.92
CA PHE A 235 -4.30 14.01 -12.85
C PHE A 235 -4.98 13.23 -11.73
N GLU A 236 -5.81 12.26 -12.11
CA GLU A 236 -6.52 11.41 -11.15
C GLU A 236 -6.14 9.95 -11.38
N ILE A 237 -5.34 9.41 -10.47
CA ILE A 237 -5.24 7.96 -10.30
C ILE A 237 -6.50 7.51 -9.58
N SER A 238 -7.16 6.49 -10.13
CA SER A 238 -8.34 5.88 -9.52
C SER A 238 -8.06 5.46 -8.07
N GLN A 239 -8.95 5.88 -7.17
CA GLN A 239 -8.89 5.58 -5.74
C GLN A 239 -9.76 4.39 -5.36
N GLU A 240 -10.29 3.67 -6.34
CA GLU A 240 -11.23 2.58 -6.15
C GLU A 240 -10.50 1.26 -5.90
N PHE A 241 -9.96 1.12 -4.69
CA PHE A 241 -9.23 -0.09 -4.27
C PHE A 241 -10.14 -1.23 -3.83
N ASN A 242 -11.41 -0.93 -3.51
CA ASN A 242 -12.39 -1.92 -3.13
C ASN A 242 -13.62 -1.77 -4.04
N LYS A 243 -13.77 -2.69 -5.01
CA LYS A 243 -15.05 -2.85 -5.69
C LYS A 243 -16.03 -3.35 -4.64
N GLN A 244 -16.96 -2.49 -4.22
CA GLN A 244 -18.07 -2.90 -3.40
C GLN A 244 -18.71 -4.09 -4.11
N GLY A 245 -18.60 -5.27 -3.48
CA GLY A 245 -19.06 -6.51 -4.10
C GLY A 245 -20.53 -6.36 -4.44
N TYR A 246 -20.89 -6.66 -5.69
CA TYR A 246 -22.26 -6.70 -6.17
C TYR A 246 -23.22 -7.27 -5.11
N LEU A 247 -24.06 -6.41 -4.53
CA LEU A 247 -25.08 -6.83 -3.57
C LEU A 247 -26.34 -7.19 -4.36
N ALA A 248 -26.59 -8.48 -4.52
CA ALA A 248 -27.75 -9.01 -5.25
C ALA A 248 -29.10 -8.52 -4.67
N GLU A 249 -29.16 -8.28 -3.36
CA GLU A 249 -30.35 -7.75 -2.69
C GLU A 249 -30.60 -6.28 -3.08
N LEU A 250 -29.54 -5.46 -3.15
CA LEU A 250 -29.63 -4.07 -3.57
C LEU A 250 -29.95 -3.96 -5.06
N ALA A 251 -29.39 -4.83 -5.91
CA ALA A 251 -29.76 -4.91 -7.33
C ALA A 251 -31.26 -5.23 -7.52
N ARG A 252 -31.83 -6.07 -6.65
CA ARG A 252 -33.26 -6.38 -6.65
C ARG A 252 -34.10 -5.17 -6.22
N GLN A 253 -33.66 -4.43 -5.21
CA GLN A 253 -34.33 -3.19 -4.77
C GLN A 253 -34.27 -2.09 -5.83
N LEU A 254 -33.13 -1.90 -6.51
CA LEU A 254 -33.04 -0.98 -7.66
C LEU A 254 -33.95 -1.40 -8.80
N PHE A 255 -34.05 -2.71 -9.10
CA PHE A 255 -34.95 -3.19 -10.14
C PHE A 255 -36.41 -2.90 -9.81
N GLU A 256 -36.83 -3.12 -8.55
CA GLU A 256 -38.18 -2.78 -8.08
C GLU A 256 -38.43 -1.26 -8.10
N ALA A 257 -37.44 -0.45 -7.75
CA ALA A 257 -37.51 1.02 -7.83
C ALA A 257 -37.58 1.53 -9.28
N ALA A 258 -36.89 0.87 -10.21
CA ALA A 258 -36.93 1.18 -11.64
C ALA A 258 -38.28 0.81 -12.27
N LEU A 259 -38.86 -0.32 -11.88
CA LEU A 259 -40.24 -0.68 -12.26
C LEU A 259 -41.28 0.33 -11.76
N GLN A 260 -41.03 0.98 -10.61
CA GLN A 260 -41.89 2.02 -10.05
C GLN A 260 -41.61 3.42 -10.63
N GLY A 261 -40.65 3.55 -11.56
CA GLY A 261 -40.28 4.82 -12.17
C GLY A 261 -39.60 5.81 -11.22
N ARG A 262 -39.03 5.33 -10.11
CA ARG A 262 -38.32 6.16 -9.12
C ARG A 262 -36.81 6.19 -9.32
N SER A 263 -36.28 5.28 -10.13
CA SER A 263 -34.87 5.20 -10.54
C SER A 263 -34.79 4.77 -12.00
N SER A 264 -33.71 5.11 -12.72
CA SER A 264 -33.57 4.69 -14.12
C SER A 264 -33.09 3.24 -14.25
N PHE A 265 -33.51 2.53 -15.31
CA PHE A 265 -32.97 1.24 -15.70
C PHE A 265 -31.49 1.34 -16.10
N LYS A 266 -31.05 2.49 -16.60
CA LYS A 266 -29.63 2.81 -16.80
C LYS A 266 -28.85 2.78 -15.48
N SER A 267 -29.36 3.39 -14.41
CA SER A 267 -28.74 3.33 -13.07
C SER A 267 -28.65 1.89 -12.56
N TRP A 268 -29.66 1.07 -12.81
CA TRP A 268 -29.65 -0.36 -12.48
C TRP A 268 -28.63 -1.16 -13.31
N TRP A 269 -28.53 -0.90 -14.60
CA TRP A 269 -27.57 -1.57 -15.49
C TRP A 269 -26.12 -1.22 -15.14
N GLU A 270 -25.85 0.06 -14.89
CA GLU A 270 -24.54 0.54 -14.42
C GLU A 270 -24.20 -0.06 -13.05
N TYR A 271 -25.17 -0.16 -12.14
CA TYR A 271 -25.00 -0.85 -10.86
C TYR A 271 -24.69 -2.34 -11.02
N ASN A 272 -25.33 -3.04 -11.96
CA ASN A 272 -25.04 -4.45 -12.23
C ASN A 272 -23.65 -4.68 -12.83
N GLN A 273 -23.15 -3.75 -13.64
CA GLN A 273 -21.81 -3.88 -14.24
C GLN A 273 -20.70 -3.45 -13.29
N THR A 274 -20.92 -2.41 -12.49
CA THR A 274 -19.89 -1.79 -11.65
C THR A 274 -19.94 -2.25 -10.20
N GLY A 275 -21.10 -2.75 -9.73
CA GLY A 275 -21.36 -3.02 -8.31
C GLY A 275 -21.55 -1.76 -7.47
N MET A 276 -21.60 -0.57 -8.09
CA MET A 276 -21.70 0.73 -7.43
C MET A 276 -22.81 1.57 -8.03
N PHE A 277 -23.39 2.46 -7.23
CA PHE A 277 -24.34 3.44 -7.77
C PHE A 277 -23.60 4.41 -8.71
N PRO A 278 -24.24 4.83 -9.82
CA PRO A 278 -23.70 5.90 -10.65
C PRO A 278 -23.49 7.17 -9.82
N LYS A 279 -22.34 7.82 -9.94
CA LYS A 279 -22.09 9.15 -9.34
C LYS A 279 -22.77 10.28 -10.14
N GLN A 280 -23.96 10.02 -10.68
CA GLN A 280 -24.71 11.00 -11.46
C GLN A 280 -25.44 11.95 -10.52
N LYS A 281 -25.63 13.21 -10.94
CA LYS A 281 -26.43 14.16 -10.15
C LYS A 281 -27.90 13.75 -10.21
N TYR A 282 -28.67 14.07 -9.16
CA TYR A 282 -30.10 13.79 -9.09
C TYR A 282 -30.89 14.32 -10.32
N GLU A 283 -30.47 15.47 -10.85
CA GLU A 283 -31.06 16.08 -12.06
C GLU A 283 -30.82 15.23 -13.32
N GLU A 284 -29.67 14.57 -13.43
CA GLU A 284 -29.34 13.66 -14.55
C GLU A 284 -30.09 12.33 -14.43
N GLU A 285 -30.31 11.84 -13.20
CA GLU A 285 -31.11 10.64 -12.97
C GLU A 285 -32.59 10.87 -13.31
N LEU A 286 -33.14 12.04 -12.99
CA LEU A 286 -34.49 12.45 -13.38
C LEU A 286 -34.65 12.53 -14.90
N GLN A 287 -33.68 13.12 -15.61
CA GLN A 287 -33.69 13.17 -17.07
C GLN A 287 -33.60 11.76 -17.69
N ASN A 288 -32.84 10.84 -17.08
CA ASN A 288 -32.78 9.45 -17.55
C ASN A 288 -34.11 8.72 -17.33
N VAL A 289 -34.81 8.97 -16.21
CA VAL A 289 -36.15 8.40 -15.95
C VAL A 289 -37.19 8.96 -16.90
N GLU A 290 -37.17 10.27 -17.17
CA GLU A 290 -38.06 10.93 -18.13
C GLU A 290 -37.79 10.43 -19.56
N ALA A 291 -36.52 10.30 -19.97
CA ALA A 291 -36.13 9.74 -21.27
C ALA A 291 -36.50 8.24 -21.43
N GLU A 292 -36.52 7.49 -20.33
CA GLU A 292 -36.99 6.10 -20.30
C GLU A 292 -38.51 5.99 -20.45
N GLN A 293 -39.28 6.88 -19.82
CA GLN A 293 -40.75 6.93 -19.95
C GLN A 293 -41.19 7.40 -21.34
N ASP A 294 -40.44 8.32 -21.97
CA ASP A 294 -40.71 8.81 -23.33
C ASP A 294 -40.17 7.88 -24.44
N GLY A 295 -39.43 6.83 -24.10
CA GLY A 295 -38.91 5.83 -25.05
C GLY A 295 -37.81 6.35 -25.99
N THR A 296 -37.12 7.43 -25.64
CA THR A 296 -36.14 8.13 -26.49
C THR A 296 -34.69 7.66 -26.34
N LEU A 297 -34.42 6.70 -25.45
CA LEU A 297 -33.07 6.19 -25.12
C LEU A 297 -32.22 5.68 -26.30
N ASN A 298 -32.79 5.48 -27.49
CA ASN A 298 -32.08 4.95 -28.67
C ASN A 298 -31.97 5.89 -29.87
N GLN A 299 -32.33 7.18 -29.76
CA GLN A 299 -31.99 8.11 -30.83
C GLN A 299 -30.54 8.59 -30.66
N LYS A 300 -29.63 7.86 -31.32
CA LYS A 300 -28.33 8.40 -31.70
C LYS A 300 -28.58 9.71 -32.44
N VAL A 301 -28.12 10.82 -31.85
CA VAL A 301 -28.00 12.09 -32.56
C VAL A 301 -26.82 11.93 -33.51
N GLU A 302 -27.10 11.93 -34.83
CA GLU A 302 -26.10 12.11 -35.90
C GLU A 302 -25.42 13.47 -35.80
#